data_AF-A0AAJ7ED58-F1
#
_entry.id   AF-A0AAJ7ED58-F1
#
_cell.length_a   1.000
_cell.length_b   1.000
_cell.length_c   1.000
_cell.angle_alpha   90.00
_cell.angle_beta   90.00
_cell.angle_gamma   90.00
#
_symmetry.space_group_name_H-M   'P 1'
#
loop_
_entity.id
_entity.type
_entity.pdbx_description
1 polymer ?
#
loop_
_entity_poly.entity_id
_entity_poly.type
_entity_poly.pdbx_seq_one_letter_code
_entity_poly.pdbx_strand_id
1 'polypeptide(L)'
;MSKRSMSNENQNEISKPKKHWSMGLVESMKDAELIYKDTERIVVIRDKYPKAKIHFLVLPKDNISSIYKLTSKDVALLEEFGEIFKLIQKEHKDHLNAGFHAVPSMQRLHMHIISKDMVSPCLKTKVHWNSFTTALFKPYNDVLTELKQYGAIKEIANEMYKTLKTAPLKCNQCSYVPKNIPQLKEHLLTHV
;
A
#
# COMPACT_ATOMS: atom_id res chain seq x y z
N MET A 1 -10.92 -52.38 -48.22
CA MET A 1 -11.39 -51.08 -47.67
C MET A 1 -10.39 -50.65 -46.61
N SER A 2 -9.60 -49.64 -46.94
CA SER A 2 -8.32 -49.33 -46.26
C SER A 2 -8.52 -48.41 -45.06
N LYS A 3 -7.72 -48.68 -44.02
CA LYS A 3 -7.63 -47.97 -42.73
C LYS A 3 -7.34 -46.48 -42.94
N ARG A 4 -8.12 -45.59 -42.32
CA ARG A 4 -7.75 -44.17 -42.17
C ARG A 4 -7.51 -43.87 -40.69
N SER A 5 -6.22 -43.80 -40.37
CA SER A 5 -5.65 -43.24 -39.15
C SER A 5 -6.10 -41.78 -39.00
N MET A 6 -6.69 -41.43 -37.86
CA MET A 6 -6.83 -40.04 -37.42
C MET A 6 -5.74 -39.77 -36.40
N SER A 7 -4.83 -38.89 -36.77
CA SER A 7 -3.72 -38.37 -35.98
C SER A 7 -4.25 -37.55 -34.80
N ASN A 8 -3.80 -37.92 -33.60
CA ASN A 8 -4.09 -37.26 -32.34
C ASN A 8 -3.01 -36.18 -32.11
N GLU A 9 -3.28 -34.93 -32.49
CA GLU A 9 -2.42 -33.80 -32.15
C GLU A 9 -2.83 -33.22 -30.80
N ASN A 10 -2.17 -33.69 -29.74
CA ASN A 10 -2.18 -33.05 -28.43
C ASN A 10 -1.39 -31.73 -28.52
N GLN A 11 -2.08 -30.61 -28.67
CA GLN A 11 -1.50 -29.31 -28.37
C GLN A 11 -1.50 -29.11 -26.86
N ASN A 12 -0.36 -29.40 -26.24
CA ASN A 12 -0.07 -28.98 -24.87
C ASN A 12 0.00 -27.45 -24.82
N GLU A 13 -1.11 -26.79 -24.48
CA GLU A 13 -1.06 -25.42 -23.99
C GLU A 13 -0.26 -25.40 -22.68
N ILE A 14 0.97 -24.90 -22.76
CA ILE A 14 1.79 -24.60 -21.59
C ILE A 14 1.05 -23.50 -20.82
N SER A 15 0.34 -23.90 -19.77
CA SER A 15 -0.35 -22.98 -18.88
C SER A 15 0.66 -21.97 -18.34
N LYS A 16 0.48 -20.69 -18.66
CA LYS A 16 1.32 -19.60 -18.13
C LYS A 16 1.40 -19.73 -16.60
N PRO A 17 2.61 -19.66 -16.00
CA PRO A 17 2.75 -19.78 -14.56
C PRO A 17 1.88 -18.73 -13.87
N LYS A 18 1.06 -19.16 -12.91
CA LYS A 18 0.17 -18.27 -12.15
C LYS A 18 1.04 -17.22 -11.44
N LYS A 19 0.99 -15.98 -11.93
CA LYS A 19 1.71 -14.84 -11.32
C LYS A 19 1.32 -14.73 -9.85
N HIS A 20 2.32 -14.69 -8.96
CA HIS A 20 2.07 -14.52 -7.53
C HIS A 20 1.51 -13.12 -7.27
N TRP A 21 0.32 -13.04 -6.69
CA TRP A 21 -0.44 -11.79 -6.51
C TRP A 21 0.34 -10.67 -5.81
N SER A 22 1.33 -11.02 -4.97
CA SER A 22 2.18 -10.05 -4.25
C SER A 22 3.07 -9.20 -5.17
N MET A 23 3.23 -9.61 -6.44
CA MET A 23 4.01 -8.88 -7.46
C MET A 23 3.15 -7.90 -8.28
N GLY A 24 1.86 -7.78 -7.96
CA GLY A 24 0.92 -6.93 -8.71
C GLY A 24 1.35 -5.47 -8.84
N LEU A 25 2.09 -4.94 -7.87
CA LEU A 25 2.60 -3.56 -7.92
C LEU A 25 3.55 -3.31 -9.09
N VAL A 26 4.37 -4.29 -9.48
CA VAL A 26 5.32 -4.12 -10.60
C VAL A 26 4.59 -3.90 -11.92
N GLU A 27 3.42 -4.52 -12.09
CA GLU A 27 2.57 -4.28 -13.25
C GLU A 27 1.85 -2.94 -13.13
N SER A 28 1.31 -2.61 -11.95
CA SER A 28 0.64 -1.32 -11.72
C SER A 28 1.57 -0.12 -11.95
N MET A 29 2.87 -0.26 -11.69
CA MET A 29 3.88 0.77 -11.98
C MET A 29 4.04 1.07 -13.48
N LYS A 30 3.57 0.18 -14.37
CA LYS A 30 3.63 0.32 -15.82
C LYS A 30 2.29 0.69 -16.45
N ASP A 31 1.23 0.73 -15.65
CA ASP A 31 -0.12 0.99 -16.11
C ASP A 31 -0.36 2.51 -16.23
N ALA A 32 -0.42 3.00 -17.47
CA ALA A 32 -0.58 4.43 -17.75
C ALA A 32 -1.85 5.04 -17.14
N GLU A 33 -2.91 4.26 -16.93
CA GLU A 33 -4.15 4.71 -16.28
C GLU A 33 -3.97 4.93 -14.77
N LEU A 34 -3.04 4.19 -14.15
CA LEU A 34 -2.75 4.29 -12.73
C LEU A 34 -1.68 5.33 -12.42
N ILE A 35 -0.76 5.60 -13.36
CA ILE A 35 0.33 6.55 -13.17
C ILE A 35 -0.23 7.96 -12.95
N TYR A 36 0.12 8.52 -11.80
CA TYR A 36 -0.18 9.90 -11.42
C TYR A 36 1.01 10.83 -11.70
N LYS A 37 2.22 10.37 -11.38
CA LYS A 37 3.50 11.06 -11.67
C LYS A 37 4.57 10.02 -11.95
N ASP A 38 5.50 10.35 -12.83
CA ASP A 38 6.65 9.50 -13.17
C ASP A 38 7.91 10.38 -13.26
N THR A 39 8.95 10.01 -12.51
CA THR A 39 10.26 10.67 -12.49
C THR A 39 11.34 9.67 -12.86
N GLU A 40 12.60 10.08 -12.92
CA GLU A 40 13.70 9.16 -13.20
C GLU A 40 13.78 7.99 -12.19
N ARG A 41 13.50 8.25 -10.90
CA ARG A 41 13.70 7.27 -9.81
C ARG A 41 12.41 6.79 -9.15
N ILE A 42 11.31 7.52 -9.31
CA ILE A 42 10.06 7.31 -8.56
C ILE A 42 8.88 7.27 -9.52
N VAL A 43 7.92 6.39 -9.23
CA VAL A 43 6.59 6.42 -9.83
C VAL A 43 5.56 6.57 -8.73
N VAL A 44 4.60 7.47 -8.96
CA VAL A 44 3.42 7.63 -8.11
C VAL A 44 2.24 7.07 -8.87
N ILE A 45 1.53 6.12 -8.26
CA ILE A 45 0.32 5.54 -8.85
C ILE A 45 -0.89 5.75 -7.95
N ARG A 46 -2.08 5.79 -8.54
CA ARG A 46 -3.34 5.64 -7.82
C ARG A 46 -3.45 4.20 -7.30
N ASP A 47 -3.79 4.03 -6.03
CA ASP A 47 -4.04 2.70 -5.48
C ASP A 47 -5.30 2.11 -6.15
N LYS A 48 -5.17 0.91 -6.73
CA LYS A 48 -6.26 0.21 -7.43
C LYS A 48 -7.43 -0.16 -6.51
N TYR A 49 -7.18 -0.25 -5.21
CA TYR A 49 -8.15 -0.57 -4.17
C TYR A 49 -8.08 0.49 -3.05
N PRO A 50 -8.40 1.76 -3.35
CA PRO A 50 -8.14 2.89 -2.47
C PRO A 50 -8.88 2.73 -1.13
N LYS A 51 -8.30 3.12 0.01
CA LYS A 51 -8.97 3.01 1.32
C LYS A 51 -9.64 4.31 1.79
N ALA A 52 -9.40 5.40 1.06
CA ALA A 52 -9.98 6.73 1.24
C ALA A 52 -10.27 7.36 -0.13
N LYS A 53 -10.85 8.56 -0.17
CA LYS A 53 -11.07 9.33 -1.41
C LYS A 53 -9.77 9.57 -2.19
N ILE A 54 -8.68 9.88 -1.49
CA ILE A 54 -7.34 10.03 -2.07
C ILE A 54 -6.47 8.91 -1.51
N HIS A 55 -5.92 8.08 -2.38
CA HIS A 55 -4.96 7.05 -2.00
C HIS A 55 -3.96 6.80 -3.13
N PHE A 56 -2.74 7.29 -2.94
CA PHE A 56 -1.62 7.08 -3.85
C PHE A 56 -0.57 6.17 -3.21
N LEU A 57 0.21 5.53 -4.07
CA LEU A 57 1.40 4.78 -3.71
C LEU A 57 2.60 5.43 -4.38
N VAL A 58 3.60 5.81 -3.60
CA VAL A 58 4.91 6.28 -4.08
C VAL A 58 5.88 5.11 -4.04
N LEU A 59 6.39 4.70 -5.20
CA LEU A 59 7.28 3.54 -5.36
C LEU A 59 8.59 3.95 -6.00
N PRO A 60 9.73 3.38 -5.56
CA PRO A 60 10.97 3.56 -6.28
C PRO A 60 10.97 2.67 -7.53
N LYS A 61 11.69 3.06 -8.59
CA LYS A 61 11.97 2.17 -9.72
C LYS A 61 12.96 1.06 -9.33
N ASP A 62 13.84 1.34 -8.37
CA ASP A 62 14.79 0.37 -7.82
C ASP A 62 14.10 -0.81 -7.12
N ASN A 63 14.73 -2.00 -7.17
CA ASN A 63 14.14 -3.23 -6.65
C ASN A 63 14.27 -3.39 -5.10
N ILE A 64 13.67 -2.49 -4.32
CA ILE A 64 13.57 -2.61 -2.86
C ILE A 64 12.27 -3.32 -2.46
N SER A 65 12.34 -4.39 -1.68
CA SER A 65 11.17 -5.23 -1.38
C SER A 65 10.25 -4.66 -0.30
N SER A 66 10.79 -3.96 0.69
CA SER A 66 10.07 -3.41 1.85
C SER A 66 10.93 -2.38 2.60
N ILE A 67 10.32 -1.69 3.57
CA ILE A 67 11.03 -0.73 4.44
C ILE A 67 12.19 -1.37 5.22
N TYR A 68 12.16 -2.68 5.46
CA TYR A 68 13.19 -3.41 6.21
C TYR A 68 14.43 -3.74 5.37
N LYS A 69 14.40 -3.44 4.08
CA LYS A 69 15.58 -3.52 3.20
C LYS A 69 16.24 -2.16 2.96
N LEU A 70 15.69 -1.09 3.53
CA LEU A 70 16.31 0.22 3.49
C LEU A 70 17.56 0.26 4.35
N THR A 71 18.56 0.98 3.85
CA THR A 71 19.84 1.25 4.49
C THR A 71 20.11 2.75 4.53
N SER A 72 21.18 3.19 5.19
CA SER A 72 21.61 4.60 5.17
C SER A 72 21.81 5.17 3.76
N LYS A 73 22.07 4.33 2.75
CA LYS A 73 22.21 4.76 1.34
C LYS A 73 20.88 5.20 0.72
N ASP A 74 19.77 4.74 1.28
CA ASP A 74 18.41 5.00 0.77
C ASP A 74 17.77 6.23 1.43
N VAL A 75 18.49 6.95 2.29
CA VAL A 75 17.98 8.17 2.94
C VAL A 75 17.58 9.22 1.90
N ALA A 76 18.41 9.44 0.88
CA ALA A 76 18.11 10.39 -0.20
C ALA A 76 16.83 10.00 -0.96
N LEU A 77 16.59 8.70 -1.18
CA LEU A 77 15.37 8.21 -1.81
C LEU A 77 14.13 8.53 -0.95
N LEU A 78 14.20 8.32 0.37
CA LEU A 78 13.09 8.70 1.25
C LEU A 78 12.89 10.21 1.31
N GLU A 79 13.94 11.02 1.25
CA GLU A 79 13.79 12.47 1.17
C GLU A 79 13.06 12.90 -0.11
N GLU A 80 13.36 12.26 -1.26
CA GLU A 80 12.60 12.46 -2.50
C GLU A 80 11.13 12.05 -2.36
N PHE A 81 10.82 10.99 -1.60
CA PHE A 81 9.43 10.63 -1.28
C PHE A 81 8.74 11.75 -0.49
N GLY A 82 9.47 12.39 0.43
CA GLY A 82 9.00 13.56 1.17
C GLY A 82 8.70 14.76 0.27
N GLU A 83 9.53 15.03 -0.72
CA GLU A 83 9.27 16.11 -1.70
C GLU A 83 8.04 15.81 -2.56
N ILE A 84 7.87 14.55 -3.01
CA ILE A 84 6.66 14.10 -3.70
C ILE A 84 5.43 14.27 -2.80
N PHE A 85 5.52 13.91 -1.52
CA PHE A 85 4.42 14.09 -0.58
C PHE A 85 4.04 15.57 -0.42
N LYS A 86 5.01 16.46 -0.22
CA LYS A 86 4.78 17.92 -0.14
C LYS A 86 4.13 18.47 -1.42
N LEU A 87 4.55 17.98 -2.59
CA LEU A 87 3.96 18.38 -3.87
C LEU A 87 2.48 17.97 -3.93
N ILE A 88 2.16 16.72 -3.60
CA ILE A 88 0.79 16.20 -3.62
C ILE A 88 -0.07 16.93 -2.57
N GLN A 89 0.47 17.27 -1.40
CA GLN A 89 -0.23 18.09 -0.41
C GLN A 89 -0.58 19.49 -0.90
N LYS A 90 0.20 20.08 -1.82
CA LYS A 90 -0.14 21.38 -2.43
C LYS A 90 -1.22 21.26 -3.50
N GLU A 91 -1.29 20.11 -4.16
CA GLU A 91 -2.26 19.82 -5.22
C GLU A 91 -3.65 19.47 -4.68
N HIS A 92 -3.73 19.00 -3.42
CA HIS A 92 -4.96 18.56 -2.78
C HIS A 92 -5.28 19.39 -1.54
N LYS A 93 -6.55 19.79 -1.38
CA LYS A 93 -7.01 20.56 -0.21
C LYS A 93 -7.20 19.69 1.04
N ASP A 94 -7.36 18.38 0.86
CA ASP A 94 -7.61 17.43 1.93
C ASP A 94 -6.39 17.24 2.84
N HIS A 95 -6.63 16.90 4.09
CA HIS A 95 -5.56 16.48 4.98
C HIS A 95 -5.04 15.09 4.56
N LEU A 96 -3.81 15.05 4.07
CA LEU A 96 -3.12 13.84 3.64
C LEU A 96 -2.10 13.38 4.67
N ASN A 97 -2.08 12.08 4.93
CA ASN A 97 -1.05 11.38 5.69
C ASN A 97 -0.11 10.64 4.75
N ALA A 98 1.17 10.55 5.11
CA ALA A 98 2.15 9.71 4.43
C ALA A 98 2.76 8.69 5.38
N GLY A 99 2.93 7.45 4.91
CA GLY A 99 3.52 6.39 5.73
C GLY A 99 3.56 5.02 5.07
N PHE A 100 3.99 4.03 5.84
CA PHE A 100 4.25 2.67 5.39
C PHE A 100 3.52 1.66 6.27
N HIS A 101 3.11 0.53 5.69
CA HIS A 101 2.67 -0.59 6.52
C HIS A 101 3.87 -1.29 7.16
N ALA A 102 3.82 -1.48 8.48
CA ALA A 102 4.81 -2.25 9.24
C ALA A 102 4.81 -3.73 8.83
N VAL A 103 3.71 -4.26 8.33
CA VAL A 103 3.67 -5.58 7.68
C VAL A 103 3.06 -5.41 6.30
N PRO A 104 3.89 -5.21 5.25
CA PRO A 104 3.41 -5.00 3.89
C PRO A 104 2.62 -6.20 3.38
N SER A 105 1.50 -5.93 2.71
CA SER A 105 0.70 -6.98 2.06
C SER A 105 1.25 -7.37 0.69
N MET A 106 2.00 -6.48 0.05
CA MET A 106 2.61 -6.68 -1.26
C MET A 106 4.13 -6.57 -1.16
N GLN A 107 4.83 -7.26 -2.05
CA GLN A 107 6.25 -7.03 -2.26
C GLN A 107 6.42 -5.75 -3.08
N ARG A 108 7.58 -5.09 -2.93
CA ARG A 108 7.94 -3.74 -3.41
C ARG A 108 7.69 -2.68 -2.34
N LEU A 109 8.71 -1.87 -2.06
CA LEU A 109 8.59 -0.69 -1.21
C LEU A 109 7.56 0.27 -1.82
N HIS A 110 6.60 0.70 -1.00
CA HIS A 110 5.63 1.72 -1.36
C HIS A 110 5.25 2.54 -0.14
N MET A 111 5.29 3.87 -0.28
CA MET A 111 4.72 4.78 0.70
C MET A 111 3.29 5.08 0.30
N HIS A 112 2.37 4.95 1.24
CA HIS A 112 0.99 5.39 1.08
C HIS A 112 0.93 6.90 1.29
N ILE A 113 0.26 7.62 0.39
CA ILE A 113 -0.26 8.96 0.63
C ILE A 113 -1.77 8.84 0.62
N ILE A 114 -2.41 9.07 1.76
CA ILE A 114 -3.82 8.74 1.96
C ILE A 114 -4.55 9.87 2.69
N SER A 115 -5.76 10.22 2.24
CA SER A 115 -6.62 11.19 2.92
C SER A 115 -7.26 10.61 4.18
N LYS A 116 -7.52 11.47 5.17
CA LYS A 116 -8.02 11.06 6.50
C LYS A 116 -9.46 10.56 6.50
N ASP A 117 -10.26 10.83 5.46
CA ASP A 117 -11.68 10.48 5.41
C ASP A 117 -11.93 8.97 5.49
N MET A 118 -11.04 8.16 4.90
CA MET A 118 -11.16 6.70 4.82
C MET A 118 -12.53 6.21 4.28
N VAL A 119 -13.19 7.03 3.46
CA VAL A 119 -14.47 6.73 2.81
C VAL A 119 -14.19 6.05 1.48
N SER A 120 -14.37 4.73 1.43
CA SER A 120 -14.17 3.96 0.20
C SER A 120 -14.96 2.65 0.19
N PRO A 121 -15.47 2.20 -0.98
CA PRO A 121 -16.00 0.84 -1.13
C PRO A 121 -14.95 -0.27 -0.88
N CYS A 122 -13.66 0.00 -1.06
CA CYS A 122 -12.59 -0.99 -0.86
C CYS A 122 -12.11 -1.09 0.61
N LEU A 123 -12.55 -0.18 1.49
CA LEU A 123 -12.45 -0.38 2.94
C LEU A 123 -13.51 -1.41 3.37
N LYS A 124 -13.08 -2.65 3.58
CA LYS A 124 -13.96 -3.83 3.75
C LYS A 124 -13.78 -4.58 5.07
N THR A 125 -12.59 -4.54 5.65
CA THR A 125 -12.25 -5.41 6.80
C THR A 125 -11.64 -4.60 7.93
N LYS A 126 -11.73 -5.14 9.15
CA LYS A 126 -11.02 -4.60 10.33
C LYS A 126 -9.51 -4.50 10.08
N VAL A 127 -8.94 -5.46 9.35
CA VAL A 127 -7.52 -5.45 8.97
C VAL A 127 -7.20 -4.24 8.08
N HIS A 128 -8.04 -3.94 7.08
CA HIS A 128 -7.86 -2.74 6.26
C HIS A 128 -7.96 -1.46 7.09
N TRP A 129 -8.79 -1.42 8.13
CA TRP A 129 -8.85 -0.25 9.01
C TRP A 129 -7.58 -0.13 9.85
N ASN A 130 -7.30 -1.18 10.62
CA ASN A 130 -6.21 -1.17 11.59
C ASN A 130 -4.83 -1.03 10.95
N SER A 131 -4.65 -1.42 9.68
CA SER A 131 -3.38 -1.21 8.96
C SER A 131 -3.05 0.26 8.70
N PHE A 132 -4.04 1.17 8.74
CA PHE A 132 -3.84 2.62 8.56
C PHE A 132 -4.04 3.43 9.85
N THR A 133 -4.76 2.89 10.85
CA THR A 133 -5.19 3.66 12.03
C THR A 133 -4.61 3.16 13.36
N THR A 134 -3.59 2.30 13.30
CA THR A 134 -2.83 1.83 14.48
C THR A 134 -1.33 1.96 14.20
N ALA A 135 -0.49 1.53 15.13
CA ALA A 135 0.97 1.46 14.93
C ALA A 135 1.41 0.50 13.80
N LEU A 136 0.49 -0.19 13.13
CA LEU A 136 0.74 -0.87 11.85
C LEU A 136 0.98 0.10 10.69
N PHE A 137 0.58 1.36 10.82
CA PHE A 137 0.94 2.43 9.90
C PHE A 137 2.09 3.23 10.52
N LYS A 138 3.30 3.04 10.00
CA LYS A 138 4.49 3.80 10.40
C LYS A 138 4.49 5.14 9.63
N PRO A 139 4.37 6.29 10.30
CA PRO A 139 4.43 7.60 9.65
C PRO A 139 5.75 7.78 8.88
N TYR A 140 5.69 8.47 7.74
CA TYR A 140 6.87 8.72 6.90
C TYR A 140 8.02 9.39 7.68
N ASN A 141 7.72 10.42 8.47
CA ASN A 141 8.72 11.14 9.25
C ASN A 141 9.41 10.25 10.28
N ASP A 142 8.69 9.31 10.88
CA ASP A 142 9.24 8.37 11.87
C ASP A 142 10.17 7.37 11.18
N VAL A 143 9.78 6.85 10.02
CA VAL A 143 10.62 5.94 9.20
C VAL A 143 11.88 6.65 8.73
N LEU A 144 11.78 7.89 8.23
CA LEU A 144 12.94 8.67 7.81
C LEU A 144 13.90 8.93 8.97
N THR A 145 13.36 9.33 10.13
CA THR A 145 14.14 9.59 11.35
C THR A 145 14.85 8.31 11.82
N GLU A 146 14.12 7.21 11.90
CA GLU A 146 14.65 5.89 12.28
C GLU A 146 15.78 5.45 11.34
N LEU A 147 15.59 5.59 10.02
CA LEU A 147 16.61 5.24 9.02
C LEU A 147 17.86 6.11 9.15
N LYS A 148 17.70 7.43 9.34
CA LYS A 148 18.82 8.36 9.52
C LYS A 148 19.62 8.06 10.78
N GLN A 149 18.93 7.72 11.86
CA GLN A 149 19.55 7.51 13.16
C GLN A 149 20.26 6.15 13.27
N TYR A 150 19.63 5.09 12.75
CA TYR A 150 20.10 3.71 12.99
C TYR A 150 20.59 3.00 11.72
N GLY A 151 20.37 3.59 10.54
CA GLY A 151 20.72 2.97 9.26
C GLY A 151 19.86 1.79 8.85
N ALA A 152 18.82 1.45 9.62
CA ALA A 152 17.86 0.39 9.36
C ALA A 152 16.54 0.67 10.08
N ILE A 153 15.47 -0.01 9.65
CA ILE A 153 14.14 0.05 10.28
C ILE A 153 13.91 -1.20 11.11
N LYS A 154 13.44 -1.04 12.35
CA LYS A 154 13.11 -2.15 13.24
C LYS A 154 11.77 -2.77 12.88
N GLU A 155 11.78 -4.09 12.72
CA GLU A 155 10.58 -4.89 12.53
C GLU A 155 9.68 -4.90 13.78
N ILE A 156 8.38 -4.94 13.53
CA ILE A 156 7.38 -5.17 14.57
C ILE A 156 7.37 -6.64 14.99
N ALA A 157 7.36 -6.90 16.30
CA ALA A 157 7.20 -8.25 16.82
C ALA A 157 5.86 -8.86 16.38
N ASN A 158 5.85 -10.15 16.04
CA ASN A 158 4.66 -10.84 15.52
C ASN A 158 3.45 -10.76 16.48
N GLU A 159 3.68 -10.87 17.79
CA GLU A 159 2.61 -10.75 18.79
C GLU A 159 2.00 -9.34 18.84
N MET A 160 2.83 -8.31 18.65
CA MET A 160 2.34 -6.94 18.51
C MET A 160 1.54 -6.77 17.21
N TYR A 161 1.99 -7.36 16.09
CA TYR A 161 1.22 -7.36 14.84
C TYR A 161 -0.15 -8.02 15.01
N LYS A 162 -0.22 -9.22 15.60
CA LYS A 162 -1.50 -9.92 15.87
C LYS A 162 -2.42 -9.04 16.70
N THR A 163 -1.90 -8.46 17.79
CA THR A 163 -2.66 -7.59 18.70
C THR A 163 -3.24 -6.37 17.99
N LEU A 164 -2.42 -5.62 17.26
CA LEU A 164 -2.86 -4.40 16.55
C LEU A 164 -3.82 -4.72 15.40
N LYS A 165 -3.58 -5.82 14.68
CA LYS A 165 -4.44 -6.25 13.57
C LYS A 165 -5.85 -6.55 14.04
N THR A 166 -6.03 -7.12 15.23
CA THR A 166 -7.34 -7.48 15.79
C THR A 166 -7.92 -6.45 16.74
N ALA A 167 -7.21 -5.35 16.99
CA ALA A 167 -7.63 -4.29 17.91
C ALA A 167 -9.06 -3.82 17.63
N PRO A 168 -9.83 -3.43 18.67
CA PRO A 168 -11.16 -2.85 18.50
C PRO A 168 -11.14 -1.67 17.52
N LEU A 169 -12.20 -1.54 16.73
CA LEU A 169 -12.32 -0.39 15.83
C LEU A 169 -12.48 0.89 16.65
N LYS A 170 -11.77 1.94 16.28
CA LYS A 170 -11.91 3.28 16.83
C LYS A 170 -11.84 4.28 15.67
N CYS A 171 -12.73 5.27 15.66
CA CYS A 171 -12.69 6.35 14.69
C CYS A 171 -11.34 7.08 14.75
N ASN A 172 -10.78 7.44 13.59
CA ASN A 172 -9.54 8.21 13.48
C ASN A 172 -9.75 9.73 13.63
N GLN A 173 -10.99 10.18 13.86
CA GLN A 173 -11.39 11.58 13.91
C GLN A 173 -12.10 11.97 15.21
N CYS A 174 -12.68 11.02 15.93
CA CYS A 174 -13.34 11.26 17.22
C CYS A 174 -13.24 10.04 18.16
N SER A 175 -13.94 10.09 19.30
CA SER A 175 -13.94 9.03 20.31
C SER A 175 -14.85 7.83 20.00
N TYR A 176 -15.59 7.83 18.89
CA TYR A 176 -16.55 6.77 18.57
C TYR A 176 -15.87 5.40 18.35
N VAL A 177 -16.49 4.34 18.90
CA VAL A 177 -16.02 2.95 18.85
C VAL A 177 -17.10 2.09 18.16
N PRO A 178 -16.99 1.85 16.84
CA PRO A 178 -17.98 1.04 16.11
C PRO A 178 -17.84 -0.45 16.40
N LYS A 179 -18.96 -1.18 16.35
CA LYS A 179 -18.96 -2.65 16.56
C LYS A 179 -18.44 -3.41 15.34
N ASN A 180 -18.64 -2.87 14.14
CA ASN A 180 -18.27 -3.51 12.88
C ASN A 180 -17.94 -2.48 11.78
N ILE A 181 -17.42 -2.96 10.65
CA ILE A 181 -17.04 -2.10 9.52
C ILE A 181 -18.23 -1.32 8.93
N PRO A 182 -19.42 -1.91 8.72
CA PRO A 182 -20.58 -1.13 8.25
C PRO A 182 -20.89 0.10 9.12
N GLN A 183 -20.97 -0.08 10.44
CA GLN A 183 -21.20 1.04 11.38
C GLN A 183 -20.08 2.07 11.32
N LEU A 184 -18.82 1.62 11.21
CA LEU A 184 -17.70 2.54 11.03
C LEU A 184 -17.85 3.36 9.74
N LYS A 185 -18.18 2.72 8.61
CA LYS A 185 -18.31 3.39 7.32
C LYS A 185 -19.44 4.41 7.31
N GLU A 186 -20.58 4.08 7.92
CA GLU A 186 -21.68 5.02 8.12
C GLU A 186 -21.23 6.21 8.98
N HIS A 187 -20.54 5.94 10.09
CA HIS A 187 -20.01 7.00 10.95
C HIS A 187 -18.97 7.89 10.24
N LEU A 188 -18.13 7.35 9.36
CA LEU A 188 -17.13 8.17 8.64
C LEU A 188 -17.78 9.25 7.76
N LEU A 189 -19.02 9.04 7.30
CA LEU A 189 -19.77 10.03 6.53
C LEU A 189 -20.20 11.25 7.35
N THR A 190 -20.11 11.21 8.68
CA THR A 190 -20.41 12.38 9.52
C THR A 190 -19.24 13.36 9.64
N HIS A 191 -18.08 13.04 9.05
CA HIS A 191 -16.85 13.86 9.09
C HIS A 191 -16.47 14.47 7.73
N VAL A 192 -17.32 14.30 6.70
CA VAL A 192 -17.05 14.75 5.32
C VAL A 192 -17.95 15.90 4.89
#